data_AF-A0A960ZSQ2-F1
#
_entry.id   AF-A0A960ZSQ2-F1
#
_cell.length_a   1.000
_cell.length_b   1.000
_cell.length_c   1.000
_cell.angle_alpha   90.00
_cell.angle_beta   90.00
_cell.angle_gamma   90.00
#
_symmetry.space_group_name_H-M   'P 1'
#
loop_
_entity.id
_entity.type
_entity.pdbx_description
1 polymer ?
#
loop_
_entity_poly.entity_id
_entity_poly.type
_entity_poly.pdbx_seq_one_letter_code
_entity_poly.pdbx_strand_id
1 'polypeptide(L)' 'AIQSYERVLLLDPPNPTQVHYRLASLIKATDQPRAKRHLLEALLLSPRFKDGLSLLEELSSQPR' A
#
# COMPACT_ATOMS: atom_id res chain seq x y z
N ALA A 1 3.05 -13.77 4.02
CA ALA A 1 3.16 -12.80 2.92
C ALA A 1 3.59 -11.41 3.40
N ILE A 2 2.92 -10.81 4.39
CA ILE A 2 3.21 -9.45 4.90
C ILE A 2 4.69 -9.28 5.31
N GLN A 3 5.20 -10.15 6.20
CA GLN A 3 6.61 -10.12 6.65
C GLN A 3 7.63 -10.22 5.51
N SER A 4 7.29 -10.93 4.43
CA SER A 4 8.17 -11.04 3.26
C SER A 4 8.27 -9.70 2.55
N TYR A 5 7.16 -9.00 2.33
CA TYR A 5 7.16 -7.69 1.70
C TYR A 5 7.80 -6.61 2.59
N GLU A 6 7.64 -6.67 3.91
CA GLU A 6 8.34 -5.79 4.84
C GLU A 6 9.86 -5.94 4.71
N ARG A 7 10.36 -7.19 4.64
CA ARG A 7 11.78 -7.45 4.40
C ARG A 7 12.23 -6.95 3.03
N VAL A 8 11.41 -7.11 2.00
CA VAL A 8 11.72 -6.62 0.65
C VAL A 8 11.91 -5.10 0.66
N LEU A 9 11.11 -4.33 1.42
CA LEU A 9 11.30 -2.88 1.54
C LEU A 9 12.66 -2.51 2.18
N LEU A 10 13.17 -3.33 3.10
CA LEU A 10 14.50 -3.10 3.71
C LEU A 10 15.65 -3.34 2.73
N LEU A 11 15.39 -3.99 1.60
CA LEU A 11 16.40 -4.32 0.59
C LEU A 11 16.36 -3.35 -0.60
N ASP A 12 15.70 -2.20 -0.45
CA ASP A 12 15.55 -1.17 -1.49
C ASP A 12 15.13 -1.77 -2.85
N PRO A 13 13.89 -2.29 -2.93
CA PRO A 13 13.45 -3.03 -4.09
C PRO A 13 13.39 -2.12 -5.32
N PRO A 14 13.60 -2.65 -6.54
CA PRO A 14 13.57 -1.85 -7.76
C PRO A 14 12.18 -1.27 -8.08
N ASN A 15 11.12 -1.79 -7.45
CA ASN A 15 9.75 -1.29 -7.58
C ASN A 15 9.08 -1.14 -6.20
N PRO A 16 9.46 -0.11 -5.41
CA PRO A 16 8.94 0.09 -4.08
C PRO A 16 7.44 0.44 -4.09
N THR A 17 6.97 1.14 -5.13
CA THR A 17 5.54 1.43 -5.37
C THR A 17 4.70 0.16 -5.30
N GLN A 18 5.10 -0.88 -6.06
CA GLN A 18 4.35 -2.12 -6.10
C GLN A 18 4.39 -2.87 -4.77
N VAL A 19 5.52 -2.85 -4.07
CA VAL A 19 5.69 -3.51 -2.76
C VAL A 19 4.81 -2.85 -1.72
N HIS A 20 4.82 -1.52 -1.63
CA HIS A 20 3.95 -0.74 -0.76
C HIS A 20 2.47 -0.99 -1.05
N TYR A 21 2.07 -1.01 -2.32
CA TYR A 21 0.70 -1.34 -2.69
C TYR A 21 0.29 -2.76 -2.26
N ARG A 22 1.14 -3.77 -2.50
CA ARG A 22 0.84 -5.14 -2.10
C ARG A 22 0.71 -5.29 -0.59
N LEU A 23 1.54 -4.59 0.19
CA LEU A 23 1.38 -4.51 1.65
C LEU A 23 0.05 -3.89 2.04
N ALA A 24 -0.31 -2.76 1.46
CA ALA A 24 -1.59 -2.10 1.72
C ALA A 24 -2.78 -3.04 1.44
N SER A 25 -2.78 -3.71 0.29
CA SER A 25 -3.83 -4.65 -0.11
C SER A 25 -3.93 -5.87 0.80
N LEU A 26 -2.82 -6.35 1.37
CA LEU A 26 -2.81 -7.50 2.28
C LEU A 26 -3.32 -7.16 3.68
N ILE A 27 -3.08 -5.94 4.17
CA ILE A 27 -3.40 -5.55 5.55
C ILE A 27 -4.66 -4.72 5.68
N LYS A 28 -5.27 -4.26 4.57
CA LYS A 28 -6.46 -3.38 4.61
C LYS A 28 -7.63 -3.89 5.46
N ALA A 29 -7.82 -5.22 5.52
CA ALA A 29 -8.90 -5.83 6.27
C ALA A 29 -8.64 -5.94 7.78
N THR A 30 -7.37 -5.89 8.20
CA THR A 30 -6.97 -6.13 9.60
C THR A 30 -6.36 -4.90 10.27
N ASP A 31 -5.76 -4.00 9.49
CA ASP A 31 -5.13 -2.77 9.94
C ASP A 31 -5.25 -1.68 8.85
N GLN A 32 -6.43 -1.07 8.79
CA GLN A 32 -6.75 -0.02 7.84
C GLN A 32 -5.84 1.22 7.96
N PRO A 33 -5.47 1.71 9.17
CA PRO A 33 -4.51 2.81 9.31
C PRO A 33 -3.15 2.49 8.68
N ARG A 34 -2.63 1.29 8.91
CA ARG A 34 -1.35 0.87 8.33
C ARG A 34 -1.44 0.64 6.83
N ALA A 35 -2.56 0.09 6.35
CA ALA A 35 -2.82 -0.05 4.92
C ALA A 35 -2.79 1.30 4.21
N LYS A 36 -3.47 2.30 4.80
CA LYS A 36 -3.49 3.66 4.26
C LYS A 36 -2.09 4.27 4.22
N ARG A 37 -1.26 4.07 5.24
CA ARG A 37 0.15 4.54 5.23
C ARG A 37 0.93 3.95 4.05
N HIS A 38 0.94 2.63 3.90
CA HIS A 38 1.63 2.00 2.77
C HIS A 38 1.06 2.42 1.41
N LEU A 39 -0.24 2.63 1.31
CA LEU A 39 -0.85 3.11 0.08
C LEU A 39 -0.38 4.53 -0.28
N LEU A 40 -0.28 5.41 0.71
CA LEU A 40 0.22 6.77 0.50
C LEU A 40 1.69 6.79 0.09
N GLU A 41 2.53 5.91 0.66
CA GLU A 41 3.92 5.73 0.20
C GLU A 41 3.98 5.32 -1.28
N ALA A 42 3.13 4.36 -1.70
CA ALA A 42 3.05 3.96 -3.10
C ALA A 42 2.66 5.13 -4.03
N LEU A 43 1.69 5.95 -3.60
CA LEU A 43 1.24 7.10 -4.38
C LEU A 43 2.23 8.26 -4.36
N LEU A 44 3.03 8.43 -3.31
CA LEU A 44 4.11 9.40 -3.27
C LEU A 44 5.18 9.07 -4.32
N LEU A 45 5.52 7.79 -4.46
CA LEU A 45 6.48 7.28 -5.44
C LEU A 45 5.90 7.29 -6.87
N SER A 46 4.59 7.07 -7.02
CA SER A 46 3.91 7.07 -8.30
C SER A 46 2.51 7.68 -8.20
N PRO A 47 2.36 9.01 -8.38
CA PRO A 47 1.09 9.70 -8.19
C PRO A 47 -0.03 9.27 -9.15
N ARG A 48 0.33 8.67 -10.29
CA ARG A 48 -0.61 8.19 -11.32
C ARG A 48 -0.82 6.67 -11.27
N PHE A 49 -0.44 6.03 -10.17
CA PHE A 49 -0.62 4.59 -9.99
C PHE A 49 -2.10 4.24 -9.81
N LYS A 50 -2.73 3.83 -10.91
CA LYS A 50 -4.19 3.62 -11.01
C LYS A 50 -4.74 2.72 -9.92
N ASP A 51 -4.12 1.55 -9.70
CA ASP A 51 -4.58 0.60 -8.68
C ASP A 51 -4.50 1.20 -7.27
N GLY A 52 -3.48 2.02 -7.01
CA GLY A 52 -3.34 2.73 -5.74
C GLY A 52 -4.42 3.79 -5.53
N LEU A 53 -4.77 4.53 -6.58
CA LEU A 53 -5.86 5.50 -6.54
C LEU A 53 -7.22 4.82 -6.28
N SER A 54 -7.50 3.71 -6.98
CA SER A 54 -8.72 2.92 -6.76
C SER A 54 -8.81 2.34 -5.35
N LEU A 55 -7.69 1.86 -4.79
CA LEU A 55 -7.67 1.39 -3.41
C LEU A 55 -7.87 2.55 -2.40
N LEU A 56 -7.41 3.76 -2.72
CA LEU A 56 -7.59 4.92 -1.85
C LEU A 56 -9.05 5.32 -1.79
N GLU A 57 -9.74 5.30 -2.94
CA GLU A 57 -11.18 5.52 -3.04
C GLU A 57 -11.96 4.50 -2.19
N GLU A 58 -11.62 3.21 -2.30
CA GLU A 58 -12.20 2.13 -1.49
C GLU A 58 -12.03 2.41 0.02
N LEU A 59 -10.80 2.71 0.45
CA LEU A 59 -10.48 2.96 1.87
C LEU A 59 -11.09 4.24 2.43
N SER A 60 -11.37 5.22 1.57
CA SER A 60 -12.00 6.49 1.96
C SER A 60 -13.52 6.39 2.04
N SER A 61 -14.11 5.43 1.35
CA SER A 61 -15.56 5.23 1.27
C SER A 61 -16.11 4.34 2.39
N GLN A 62 -15.26 3.67 3.16
CA GLN A 62 -15.70 2.86 4.30
C GLN A 62 -16.02 3.73 5.52
N PRO A 63 -17.22 3.60 6.13
CA PRO A 63 -17.53 4.29 7.38
C PRO A 63 -16.62 3.77 8.50
N ARG A 64 -16.10 4.71 9.31
CA ARG A 64 -15.18 4.44 10.42
C ARG A 64 -15.81 3.63 11.55
#